data_AF-A0A803PCS3-F1
#
_entry.id   AF-A0A803PCS3-F1
#
_cell.length_a   1.000
_cell.length_b   1.000
_cell.length_c   1.000
_cell.angle_alpha   90.00
_cell.angle_beta   90.00
_cell.angle_gamma   90.00
#
_symmetry.space_group_name_H-M   'P 1'
#
loop_
_entity.id
_entity.type
_entity.pdbx_description
1 polymer ?
#
loop_
_entity_poly.entity_id
_entity_poly.type
_entity_poly.pdbx_seq_one_letter_code
_entity_poly.pdbx_strand_id
1 'polypeptide(L)'
;MFKKYAHTHPNALTSDEVMALLKGNRVPKDYKGWVAAWTEWKILYILCKDKKGLLHKETVRGVYDGSLFERLEKEHSSKNKKQ
;
A
#
# COMPACT_ATOMS: atom_id res chain seq x y z
N MET A 1 -9.76 -10.41 -2.68
CA MET A 1 -9.07 -9.32 -3.38
C MET A 1 -7.61 -9.61 -3.69
N PHE A 2 -6.73 -9.81 -2.70
CA PHE A 2 -5.28 -9.97 -2.92
C PHE A 2 -4.89 -11.09 -3.91
N LYS A 3 -5.42 -12.31 -3.73
CA LYS A 3 -5.14 -13.47 -4.59
C LYS A 3 -5.56 -13.28 -6.06
N LYS A 4 -6.44 -12.32 -6.35
CA LYS A 4 -6.87 -11.99 -7.71
C LYS A 4 -5.79 -11.23 -8.49
N TYR A 5 -4.93 -10.49 -7.79
CA TYR A 5 -3.89 -9.64 -8.39
C TYR A 5 -2.47 -10.14 -8.10
N ALA A 6 -2.30 -11.05 -7.13
CA ALA A 6 -1.02 -11.68 -6.80
C ALA A 6 -0.69 -12.82 -7.77
N HIS A 7 -0.29 -12.46 -8.99
CA HIS A 7 0.12 -13.39 -10.05
C HIS A 7 1.59 -13.80 -9.92
N THR A 8 2.43 -12.89 -9.44
CA THR A 8 3.89 -13.03 -9.44
C THR A 8 4.36 -13.71 -8.15
N HIS A 9 3.85 -13.25 -7.01
CA HIS A 9 4.22 -13.79 -5.70
C HIS A 9 2.97 -14.12 -4.88
N PRO A 10 2.84 -15.35 -4.34
CA PRO A 10 1.66 -15.74 -3.58
C PRO A 10 1.47 -14.92 -2.28
N ASN A 11 2.56 -14.32 -1.77
CA ASN A 11 2.59 -13.56 -0.51
C ASN A 11 2.98 -12.10 -0.67
N ALA A 12 3.13 -11.58 -1.90
CA ALA A 12 3.48 -10.19 -2.14
C ALA A 12 2.89 -9.69 -3.46
N LEU A 13 2.68 -8.38 -3.57
CA LEU A 13 2.34 -7.73 -4.82
C LEU A 13 3.53 -6.91 -5.30
N THR A 14 3.78 -6.95 -6.59
CA THR A 14 4.64 -5.99 -7.28
C THR A 14 3.93 -4.65 -7.43
N SER A 15 4.68 -3.57 -7.73
CA SER A 15 4.09 -2.27 -8.06
C SER A 15 3.02 -2.34 -9.16
N ASP A 16 3.21 -3.21 -10.14
CA ASP A 16 2.31 -3.33 -11.28
C ASP A 16 0.98 -3.96 -10.87
N GLU A 17 1.03 -5.02 -10.06
CA GLU A 17 -0.15 -5.69 -9.52
C GLU A 17 -0.93 -4.81 -8.53
N VAL A 18 -0.22 -4.00 -7.73
CA VAL A 18 -0.84 -2.97 -6.89
C VAL A 18 -1.55 -1.93 -7.76
N MET A 19 -0.91 -1.47 -8.83
CA MET A 19 -1.51 -0.51 -9.78
C MET A 19 -2.76 -1.09 -10.45
N ALA A 20 -2.72 -2.37 -10.84
CA ALA A 20 -3.86 -3.08 -11.41
C ALA A 20 -5.02 -3.20 -10.40
N LEU A 21 -4.72 -3.50 -9.14
CA LEU A 21 -5.69 -3.54 -8.04
C LEU A 21 -6.36 -2.17 -7.84
N LEU A 22 -5.58 -1.10 -7.82
CA LEU A 22 -6.06 0.27 -7.70
C LEU A 22 -6.98 0.64 -8.85
N LYS A 23 -6.54 0.35 -10.08
CA LYS A 23 -7.28 0.67 -11.30
C LYS A 23 -8.60 -0.10 -11.37
N GLY A 24 -8.63 -1.34 -10.89
CA GLY A 24 -9.84 -2.15 -10.79
C GLY A 24 -10.84 -1.68 -9.72
N ASN A 25 -10.38 -0.98 -8.68
CA ASN A 25 -11.23 -0.41 -7.63
C ASN A 25 -11.60 1.06 -7.86
N ARG A 26 -11.23 1.66 -9.00
CA ARG A 26 -11.56 3.06 -9.32
C ARG A 26 -13.06 3.25 -9.52
N VAL A 27 -13.62 4.27 -8.87
CA VAL A 27 -15.01 4.69 -9.07
C VAL A 27 -15.12 5.55 -10.34
N PRO A 28 -15.99 5.22 -11.31
CA PRO A 28 -16.13 6.00 -12.54
C PRO A 28 -16.49 7.46 -12.26
N LYS A 29 -15.86 8.39 -13.01
CA LYS A 29 -16.00 9.86 -12.90
C LYS A 29 -15.35 10.52 -11.67
N ASP A 30 -14.67 9.78 -10.80
CA ASP A 30 -14.02 10.34 -9.61
C ASP A 30 -12.52 10.59 -9.80
N TYR A 31 -12.17 11.60 -10.60
CA TYR A 31 -10.76 11.88 -10.93
C TYR A 31 -9.93 12.33 -9.72
N LYS A 32 -10.53 13.11 -8.81
CA LYS A 32 -9.84 13.58 -7.60
C LYS A 32 -9.51 12.43 -6.65
N GLY A 33 -10.46 11.53 -6.39
CA GLY A 33 -10.24 10.34 -5.57
C GLY A 33 -9.26 9.37 -6.23
N TRP A 34 -9.20 9.29 -7.56
CA TRP A 34 -8.17 8.49 -8.23
C TRP A 34 -6.75 9.03 -7.99
N VAL A 35 -6.56 10.35 -8.05
CA VAL A 35 -5.27 10.98 -7.80
C VAL A 35 -4.87 10.85 -6.32
N ALA A 36 -5.82 11.05 -5.40
CA ALA A 36 -5.60 10.85 -3.97
C ALA A 36 -5.20 9.40 -3.66
N ALA A 37 -6.02 8.43 -4.10
CA ALA A 37 -5.73 7.01 -3.90
C ALA A 37 -4.40 6.58 -4.54
N TRP A 38 -4.08 7.10 -5.73
CA TRP A 38 -2.79 6.81 -6.37
C TRP A 38 -1.61 7.39 -5.59
N THR A 39 -1.75 8.60 -5.04
CA THR A 39 -0.72 9.25 -4.23
C THR A 39 -0.51 8.51 -2.91
N GLU A 40 -1.59 8.19 -2.20
CA GLU A 40 -1.55 7.39 -0.97
C GLU A 40 -0.87 6.05 -1.20
N TRP A 41 -1.27 5.32 -2.24
CA TRP A 41 -0.65 4.04 -2.56
C TRP A 41 0.81 4.16 -3.00
N LYS A 42 1.19 5.25 -3.68
CA LYS A 42 2.59 5.50 -4.04
C LYS A 42 3.45 5.76 -2.80
N ILE A 43 2.95 6.55 -1.86
CA ILE A 43 3.62 6.82 -0.58
C ILE A 43 3.75 5.52 0.23
N LEU A 44 2.66 4.76 0.38
CA LEU A 44 2.65 3.44 1.02
C LEU A 44 3.63 2.48 0.37
N TYR A 45 3.68 2.46 -0.97
CA TYR A 45 4.63 1.63 -1.70
C TYR A 45 6.06 2.02 -1.41
N ILE A 46 6.38 3.31 -1.35
CA ILE A 46 7.74 3.75 -1.02
C ILE A 46 8.10 3.41 0.44
N LEU A 47 7.16 3.56 1.37
CA LEU A 47 7.35 3.27 2.79
C LEU A 47 7.51 1.78 3.08
N CYS A 48 6.74 0.92 2.40
CA CYS A 48 6.60 -0.48 2.77
C CYS A 48 7.09 -1.47 1.71
N LYS A 49 7.63 -1.01 0.58
CA LYS A 49 8.32 -1.91 -0.35
C LYS A 49 9.55 -2.52 0.33
N ASP A 50 9.74 -3.81 0.07
CA ASP A 50 10.99 -4.47 0.40
C ASP A 50 12.14 -3.98 -0.51
N LYS A 51 13.38 -4.35 -0.20
CA LYS A 51 14.57 -4.10 -1.05
C LYS A 51 14.38 -4.58 -2.49
N LYS A 52 13.53 -5.58 -2.70
CA LYS A 52 13.18 -6.10 -4.03
C LYS A 52 12.01 -5.38 -4.72
N GLY A 53 11.45 -4.33 -4.13
CA GLY A 53 10.27 -3.66 -4.68
C GLY A 53 8.99 -4.50 -4.55
N LEU A 54 8.90 -5.33 -3.51
CA LEU A 54 7.75 -6.21 -3.27
C LEU A 54 6.98 -5.74 -2.05
N LEU A 55 5.66 -5.72 -2.15
CA LEU A 55 4.77 -5.28 -1.09
C LEU A 55 4.07 -6.49 -0.50
N HIS A 56 4.47 -6.86 0.72
CA HIS A 56 4.02 -8.09 1.35
C HIS A 56 2.52 -8.06 1.66
N LYS A 57 1.90 -9.25 1.65
CA LYS A 57 0.48 -9.43 1.95
C LYS A 57 0.09 -8.84 3.30
N GLU A 58 0.95 -8.93 4.30
CA GLU A 58 0.71 -8.34 5.62
C GLU A 58 0.62 -6.81 5.57
N THR A 59 1.51 -6.17 4.81
CA THR A 59 1.45 -4.73 4.57
C THR A 59 0.14 -4.34 3.90
N VAL A 60 -0.22 -5.03 2.80
CA VAL A 60 -1.50 -4.77 2.11
C VAL A 60 -2.67 -4.97 3.06
N ARG A 61 -2.66 -6.02 3.87
CA ARG A 61 -3.69 -6.26 4.88
C ARG A 61 -3.77 -5.10 5.88
N GLY A 62 -2.64 -4.61 6.36
CA GLY A 62 -2.59 -3.46 7.28
C GLY A 62 -3.06 -2.15 6.65
N VAL A 63 -2.93 -1.95 5.32
CA VAL A 63 -3.55 -0.82 4.62
C VAL A 63 -5.08 -0.91 4.68
N TYR A 64 -5.62 -2.11 4.42
CA TYR A 64 -7.06 -2.34 4.43
C TYR A 64 -7.68 -2.31 5.83
N ASP A 65 -6.93 -2.76 6.83
CA ASP A 65 -7.35 -2.85 8.23
C ASP A 65 -7.05 -1.56 9.01
N GLY A 66 -6.27 -0.62 8.43
CA GLY A 66 -5.84 0.63 9.06
C GLY A 66 -4.65 0.49 10.01
N SER A 67 -4.38 -0.72 10.50
CA SER A 67 -3.29 -1.03 11.43
C SER A 67 -1.87 -0.74 10.91
N LEU A 68 -1.66 -0.61 9.59
CA LEU A 68 -0.37 -0.17 9.03
C LEU A 68 -0.08 1.30 9.34
N PHE A 69 -1.08 2.17 9.22
CA PHE A 69 -0.92 3.59 9.51
C PHE A 69 -0.61 3.79 10.99
N GLU A 70 -1.30 3.09 11.88
CA GLU A 70 -0.98 3.12 13.31
C GLU A 70 0.46 2.70 13.62
N ARG A 71 0.99 1.69 12.91
CA ARG A 71 2.39 1.26 13.06
C ARG A 71 3.35 2.34 12.55
N LEU A 72 3.05 2.96 11.41
CA LEU A 72 3.86 4.04 10.84
C LEU A 72 3.85 5.28 11.75
N GLU A 73 2.68 5.66 12.28
CA GLU A 73 2.52 6.75 13.25
C GLU A 73 3.32 6.49 14.53
N LYS A 74 3.26 5.25 15.06
CA LYS A 74 4.08 4.84 16.21
C LYS A 74 5.57 4.90 15.92
N GLU A 75 6.02 4.45 14.76
CA GLU A 75 7.43 4.51 14.38
C GLU A 75 7.92 5.96 14.22
N HIS A 76 7.09 6.83 13.61
CA HIS A 76 7.40 8.24 13.44
C HIS A 76 7.42 9.00 14.77
N SER A 77 6.47 8.71 15.67
CA SER A 77 6.43 9.28 17.02
C SER A 77 7.59 8.79 17.89
N SER A 78 7.98 7.51 17.73
CA SER A 78 9.13 6.93 18.45
C SER A 78 10.47 7.50 17.97
N LYS A 79 10.61 7.84 16.69
CA LYS A 79 11.77 8.58 16.17
C LYS A 79 11.85 10.00 16.73
N ASN A 80 10.71 10.65 17.00
CA ASN A 80 10.67 11.97 17.61
C ASN A 80 11.04 11.96 19.11
N LYS A 81 10.86 10.82 19.80
CA LYS A 81 11.17 10.66 21.23
C LYS A 81 12.64 10.30 21.54
N LYS A 82 13.50 10.26 20.53
CA LYS A 82 14.94 9.97 20.64
C LYS A 82 15.82 11.19 20.33
N GLN A 83 15.28 12.39 20.44
CA GLN A 83 16.05 13.64 20.41
C GLN A 83 16.06 14.28 21.80
#